data_AF-A0A2T2UAR9-F1
#
_entry.id   AF-A0A2T2UAR9-F1
#
_cell.length_a   1.000
_cell.length_b   1.000
_cell.length_c   1.000
_cell.angle_alpha   90.00
_cell.angle_beta   90.00
_cell.angle_gamma   90.00
#
_symmetry.space_group_name_H-M   'P 1'
#
loop_
_entity.id
_entity.type
_entity.pdbx_description
1 polymer ?
#
loop_
_entity_poly.entity_id
_entity_poly.type
_entity_poly.pdbx_seq_one_letter_code
_entity_poly.pdbx_strand_id
1 'polypeptide(L)'
;GDLSDLLGEKLALAYLPSTNGVRLRLTSSDTDRAAAEKRLDRLEERIRSRVGIHVIGTGKVTLEDVLGDTLREGGFTIASAESATGGLIGHRLTSVTGSSDYYQGSVIAYANAVKQSILGVELGAIAEYGAVSEAVAVQMAEGVRDRLDVDVGVATTGIAGPTGGTPEKPVGTVWLGYADEMRSRAVRQQFVEDRSLNKELFASAALDLVRRELVRRDE
;
A
#
# COMPACT_ATOMS: atom_id res chain seq x y z
N GLY A 1 -19.64 -2.20 -5.31
CA GLY A 1 -21.05 -2.16 -5.76
C GLY A 1 -21.58 -3.57 -5.86
N ASP A 2 -22.89 -3.74 -5.93
CA ASP A 2 -23.47 -5.06 -6.18
C ASP A 2 -23.06 -5.55 -7.58
N LEU A 3 -22.58 -6.79 -7.66
CA LEU A 3 -22.18 -7.47 -8.91
C LEU A 3 -23.15 -8.61 -9.23
N SER A 4 -24.24 -8.76 -8.47
CA SER A 4 -25.25 -9.79 -8.67
C SER A 4 -25.87 -9.75 -10.07
N ASP A 5 -25.97 -8.55 -10.66
CA ASP A 5 -26.41 -8.31 -12.05
C ASP A 5 -25.50 -8.95 -13.10
N LEU A 6 -24.24 -9.24 -12.74
CA LEU A 6 -23.29 -9.91 -13.60
C LEU A 6 -23.39 -11.44 -13.51
N LEU A 7 -24.06 -11.96 -12.48
CA LEU A 7 -24.10 -13.38 -12.15
C LEU A 7 -25.36 -14.02 -12.75
N GLY A 8 -25.16 -14.92 -13.71
CA GLY A 8 -26.23 -15.81 -14.19
C GLY A 8 -26.34 -17.07 -13.31
N GLU A 9 -27.25 -17.99 -13.65
CA GLU A 9 -27.49 -19.22 -12.88
C GLU A 9 -26.26 -20.13 -12.69
N LYS A 10 -25.28 -20.02 -13.59
CA LYS A 10 -24.06 -20.84 -13.62
C LYS A 10 -22.86 -20.21 -12.93
N LEU A 11 -22.96 -18.98 -12.42
CA LEU A 11 -21.84 -18.25 -11.83
C LEU A 11 -22.10 -17.93 -10.36
N ALA A 12 -21.04 -18.04 -9.56
CA ALA A 12 -21.02 -17.57 -8.18
C ALA A 12 -19.79 -16.68 -7.94
N LEU A 13 -19.95 -15.70 -7.07
CA LEU A 13 -18.92 -14.77 -6.64
C LEU A 13 -18.85 -14.77 -5.11
N ALA A 14 -17.64 -14.91 -4.57
CA ALA A 14 -17.36 -14.76 -3.14
C ALA A 14 -16.32 -13.66 -2.91
N TYR A 15 -16.54 -12.87 -1.87
CA TYR A 15 -15.62 -11.83 -1.40
C TYR A 15 -14.81 -12.38 -0.23
N LEU A 16 -13.49 -12.33 -0.35
CA LEU A 16 -12.56 -12.86 0.64
C LEU A 16 -11.66 -11.69 1.10
N PRO A 17 -12.12 -10.87 2.06
CA PRO A 17 -11.35 -9.73 2.56
C PRO A 17 -10.14 -10.18 3.37
N SER A 18 -9.06 -9.42 3.24
CA SER A 18 -7.80 -9.58 3.98
C SER A 18 -7.13 -8.21 4.15
N THR A 19 -6.01 -8.16 4.85
CA THR A 19 -5.19 -6.94 4.96
C THR A 19 -4.57 -6.52 3.64
N ASN A 20 -4.43 -7.43 2.67
CA ASN A 20 -3.90 -7.17 1.33
C ASN A 20 -5.00 -6.81 0.31
N GLY A 21 -6.21 -6.51 0.78
CA GLY A 21 -7.37 -6.21 -0.05
C GLY A 21 -8.37 -7.37 -0.11
N VAL A 22 -9.27 -7.30 -1.09
CA VAL A 22 -10.38 -8.25 -1.22
C VAL A 22 -10.15 -9.15 -2.43
N ARG A 23 -9.97 -10.46 -2.18
CA ARG A 23 -9.92 -11.44 -3.26
C ARG A 23 -11.34 -11.79 -3.70
N LEU A 24 -11.61 -11.61 -4.98
CA LEU A 24 -12.85 -12.06 -5.62
C LEU A 24 -12.63 -13.48 -6.13
N ARG A 25 -13.38 -14.45 -5.60
CA ARG A 25 -13.37 -15.83 -6.11
C ARG A 25 -14.57 -16.04 -7.02
N LEU A 26 -14.28 -16.28 -8.29
CA LEU A 26 -15.27 -16.61 -9.31
C LEU A 26 -15.37 -18.12 -9.44
N THR A 27 -16.58 -18.66 -9.43
CA THR A 27 -16.84 -20.09 -9.60
C THR A 27 -17.88 -20.29 -10.69
N SER A 28 -17.64 -21.23 -11.60
CA SER A 28 -18.64 -21.71 -12.55
C SER A 28 -19.11 -23.12 -12.18
N SER A 29 -20.40 -23.39 -12.39
CA SER A 29 -21.02 -24.72 -12.30
C SER A 29 -21.29 -25.36 -13.67
N ASP A 30 -20.70 -24.82 -14.75
CA ASP A 30 -20.69 -25.46 -16.07
C ASP A 30 -19.94 -26.81 -15.98
N THR A 31 -20.48 -27.85 -16.61
CA THR A 31 -19.86 -29.18 -16.66
C THR A 31 -18.79 -29.30 -17.74
N ASP A 32 -18.89 -28.46 -18.79
CA ASP A 32 -17.86 -28.32 -19.81
C ASP A 32 -16.84 -27.25 -19.40
N ARG A 33 -15.56 -27.62 -19.42
CA ARG A 33 -14.47 -26.76 -18.96
C ARG A 33 -14.30 -25.53 -19.85
N ALA A 34 -14.38 -25.68 -21.17
CA ALA A 34 -14.19 -24.58 -22.10
C ALA A 34 -15.30 -23.54 -21.97
N ALA A 35 -16.55 -23.99 -21.77
CA ALA A 35 -17.68 -23.11 -21.47
C ALA A 35 -17.51 -22.40 -20.12
N ALA A 36 -17.03 -23.10 -19.10
CA ALA A 36 -16.74 -22.53 -17.78
C ALA A 36 -15.71 -21.40 -17.86
N GLU A 37 -14.56 -21.66 -18.49
CA GLU A 37 -13.46 -20.70 -18.67
C GLU A 37 -13.96 -19.46 -19.42
N LYS A 38 -14.61 -19.64 -20.57
CA LYS A 38 -15.16 -18.52 -21.36
C LYS A 38 -16.15 -17.66 -20.58
N ARG A 39 -16.93 -18.26 -19.67
CA ARG A 39 -17.90 -17.53 -18.85
C ARG A 39 -17.21 -16.76 -17.72
N LEU A 40 -16.20 -17.36 -17.10
CA LEU A 40 -15.38 -16.72 -16.06
C LEU A 40 -14.60 -15.54 -16.65
N ASP A 41 -14.00 -15.71 -17.83
CA ASP A 41 -13.26 -14.64 -18.51
C ASP A 41 -14.14 -13.43 -18.79
N ARG A 42 -15.36 -13.64 -19.30
CA ARG A 42 -16.33 -12.56 -19.52
C ARG A 42 -16.75 -11.85 -18.23
N LEU A 43 -16.87 -12.60 -17.12
CA LEU A 43 -17.19 -11.99 -15.83
C LEU A 43 -16.01 -11.18 -15.31
N GLU A 44 -14.78 -11.71 -15.43
CA GLU A 44 -13.57 -11.00 -15.07
C GLU A 44 -13.40 -9.70 -15.86
N GLU A 45 -13.60 -9.72 -17.19
CA GLU A 45 -13.55 -8.52 -18.04
C GLU A 45 -14.53 -7.45 -17.56
N ARG A 46 -15.78 -7.82 -17.23
CA ARG A 46 -16.80 -6.89 -16.72
C ARG A 46 -16.46 -6.35 -15.34
N ILE A 47 -15.81 -7.15 -14.48
CA ILE A 47 -15.32 -6.68 -13.19
C ILE A 47 -14.18 -5.68 -13.41
N ARG A 48 -13.20 -6.04 -14.24
CA ARG A 48 -12.06 -5.17 -14.56
C ARG A 48 -12.49 -3.85 -15.19
N SER A 49 -13.49 -3.85 -16.07
CA SER A 49 -13.99 -2.59 -16.65
C SER A 49 -14.63 -1.67 -15.60
N ARG A 50 -15.08 -2.19 -14.46
CA ARG A 50 -15.68 -1.40 -13.36
C ARG A 50 -14.64 -0.99 -12.31
N VAL A 51 -13.64 -1.82 -12.03
CA VAL A 51 -12.71 -1.61 -10.89
C VAL A 51 -11.22 -1.73 -11.27
N GLY A 52 -10.87 -1.60 -12.54
CA GLY A 52 -9.53 -1.93 -13.08
C GLY A 52 -8.35 -1.35 -12.29
N ILE A 53 -8.42 -0.09 -11.89
CA ILE A 53 -7.36 0.58 -11.09
C ILE A 53 -7.13 -0.06 -9.70
N HIS A 54 -8.11 -0.80 -9.19
CA HIS A 54 -8.07 -1.52 -7.93
C HIS A 54 -7.66 -2.99 -8.09
N VAL A 55 -7.59 -3.50 -9.32
CA VAL A 55 -7.19 -4.89 -9.57
C VAL A 55 -5.67 -4.96 -9.63
N ILE A 56 -5.10 -5.71 -8.68
CA ILE A 56 -3.66 -5.94 -8.59
C ILE A 56 -3.26 -7.13 -9.48
N GLY A 57 -4.01 -8.24 -9.42
CA GLY A 57 -3.70 -9.41 -10.23
C GLY A 57 -4.70 -10.56 -10.03
N THR A 58 -4.44 -11.68 -10.70
CA THR A 58 -5.23 -12.93 -10.59
C THR A 58 -4.38 -14.09 -10.06
N GLY A 59 -5.06 -15.11 -9.54
CA GLY A 59 -4.39 -16.30 -9.00
C GLY A 59 -3.63 -16.01 -7.70
N LYS A 60 -2.33 -16.25 -7.69
CA LYS A 60 -1.45 -16.12 -6.51
C LYS A 60 -0.66 -14.81 -6.46
N VAL A 61 -0.87 -13.91 -7.42
CA VAL A 61 -0.20 -12.62 -7.49
C VAL A 61 -0.52 -11.78 -6.25
N THR A 62 0.52 -11.23 -5.63
CA THR A 62 0.43 -10.34 -4.47
C THR A 62 0.65 -8.88 -4.85
N LEU A 63 0.41 -7.96 -3.92
CA LEU A 63 0.67 -6.53 -4.13
C LEU A 63 2.17 -6.26 -4.29
N GLU A 64 2.97 -7.00 -3.54
CA GLU A 64 4.41 -6.95 -3.50
C GLU A 64 5.01 -7.43 -4.83
N ASP A 65 4.49 -8.52 -5.40
CA ASP A 65 4.90 -9.01 -6.72
C ASP A 65 4.68 -7.92 -7.77
N VAL A 66 3.46 -7.37 -7.83
CA VAL A 66 3.11 -6.35 -8.83
C VAL A 66 3.93 -5.08 -8.66
N LEU A 67 4.12 -4.61 -7.43
CA LEU A 67 4.95 -3.43 -7.17
C LEU A 67 6.42 -3.69 -7.53
N GLY A 68 6.95 -4.86 -7.18
CA GLY A 68 8.33 -5.24 -7.54
C GLY A 68 8.53 -5.31 -9.05
N ASP A 69 7.56 -5.87 -9.78
CA ASP A 69 7.57 -5.90 -11.24
C ASP A 69 7.52 -4.48 -11.83
N THR A 70 6.60 -3.63 -11.36
CA THR A 70 6.49 -2.23 -11.80
C THR A 70 7.79 -1.44 -11.57
N LEU A 71 8.43 -1.61 -10.40
CA LEU A 71 9.70 -0.96 -10.11
C LEU A 71 10.83 -1.46 -11.02
N ARG A 72 10.92 -2.78 -11.24
CA ARG A 72 11.94 -3.36 -12.14
C ARG A 72 11.76 -2.93 -13.58
N GLU A 73 10.52 -2.94 -14.08
CA GLU A 73 10.19 -2.51 -15.44
C GLU A 73 10.49 -1.03 -15.67
N GLY A 74 10.24 -0.18 -14.66
CA GLY A 74 10.57 1.24 -14.68
C GLY A 74 12.04 1.56 -14.38
N GLY A 75 12.84 0.57 -13.97
CA GLY A 75 14.22 0.79 -13.52
C GLY A 75 14.34 1.63 -12.25
N PHE A 76 13.31 1.65 -11.40
CA PHE A 76 13.25 2.45 -10.19
C PHE A 76 13.69 1.68 -8.95
N THR A 77 14.33 2.40 -8.04
CA THR A 77 14.67 1.97 -6.69
C THR A 77 13.74 2.60 -5.65
N ILE A 78 13.56 1.93 -4.52
CA ILE A 78 12.67 2.35 -3.44
C ILE A 78 13.28 2.09 -2.06
N ALA A 79 12.96 2.97 -1.11
CA ALA A 79 13.24 2.79 0.30
C ALA A 79 12.04 3.22 1.18
N SER A 80 11.99 2.73 2.42
CA SER A 80 10.89 3.02 3.34
C SER A 80 11.30 3.68 4.67
N ALA A 81 10.55 4.69 5.10
CA ALA A 81 10.60 5.29 6.43
C ALA A 81 9.42 4.79 7.27
N GLU A 82 9.70 3.99 8.29
CA GLU A 82 8.68 3.28 9.04
C GLU A 82 8.58 3.75 10.49
N SER A 83 7.40 4.19 10.90
CA SER A 83 7.09 4.41 12.32
C SER A 83 6.12 3.33 12.81
N ALA A 84 4.82 3.47 12.54
CA ALA A 84 3.79 2.58 13.10
C ALA A 84 3.90 1.13 12.61
N THR A 85 4.40 0.91 11.39
CA THR A 85 4.58 -0.42 10.79
C THR A 85 5.80 -1.16 11.35
N GLY A 86 6.83 -0.43 11.81
CA GLY A 86 7.98 -1.00 12.51
C GLY A 86 8.82 -1.99 11.70
N GLY A 87 9.02 -1.75 10.41
CA GLY A 87 9.82 -2.60 9.50
C GLY A 87 8.99 -3.53 8.62
N LEU A 88 7.66 -3.52 8.75
CA LEU A 88 6.77 -4.41 8.02
C LEU A 88 6.72 -4.12 6.51
N ILE A 89 6.90 -2.86 6.09
CA ILE A 89 6.99 -2.52 4.66
C ILE A 89 8.24 -3.17 4.07
N GLY A 90 9.39 -3.00 4.73
CA GLY A 90 10.63 -3.63 4.31
C GLY A 90 10.56 -5.16 4.31
N HIS A 91 9.96 -5.76 5.35
CA HIS A 91 9.73 -7.20 5.41
C HIS A 91 8.94 -7.72 4.21
N ARG A 92 7.87 -7.01 3.82
CA ARG A 92 7.01 -7.40 2.70
C ARG A 92 7.73 -7.27 1.35
N LEU A 93 8.42 -6.15 1.12
CA LEU A 93 9.20 -5.96 -0.11
C LEU A 93 10.31 -7.01 -0.26
N THR A 94 10.97 -7.36 0.84
CA THR A 94 12.04 -8.39 0.86
C THR A 94 11.54 -9.83 0.83
N SER A 95 10.21 -10.05 0.91
CA SER A 95 9.61 -11.37 0.75
C SER A 95 9.47 -11.78 -0.73
N VAL A 96 9.65 -10.84 -1.66
CA VAL A 96 9.67 -11.08 -3.10
C VAL A 96 11.07 -11.46 -3.53
N THR A 97 11.21 -12.55 -4.30
CA THR A 97 12.51 -12.97 -4.84
C THR A 97 13.06 -11.90 -5.79
N GLY A 98 14.36 -11.59 -5.68
CA GLY A 98 14.99 -10.53 -6.48
C GLY A 98 14.68 -9.12 -6.00
N SER A 99 14.17 -8.94 -4.77
CA SER A 99 13.89 -7.60 -4.23
C SER A 99 15.11 -6.69 -4.14
N SER A 100 16.32 -7.25 -4.13
CA SER A 100 17.59 -6.49 -4.16
C SER A 100 17.73 -5.59 -5.38
N ASP A 101 17.00 -5.88 -6.46
CA ASP A 101 17.10 -5.11 -7.71
C ASP A 101 16.42 -3.74 -7.59
N TYR A 102 15.48 -3.58 -6.66
CA TYR A 102 14.71 -2.34 -6.51
C TYR A 102 14.65 -1.83 -5.06
N TYR A 103 14.75 -2.66 -4.03
CA TYR A 103 14.58 -2.23 -2.64
C TYR A 103 15.93 -2.04 -1.94
N GLN A 104 16.29 -0.78 -1.66
CA GLN A 104 17.60 -0.45 -1.09
C GLN A 104 17.65 -0.52 0.44
N GLY A 105 16.50 -0.37 1.11
CA GLY A 105 16.44 -0.52 2.56
C GLY A 105 15.38 0.33 3.24
N SER A 106 15.47 0.41 4.55
CA SER A 106 14.55 1.18 5.38
C SER A 106 15.20 1.87 6.56
N VAL A 107 14.51 2.91 7.02
CA VAL A 107 14.77 3.58 8.30
C VAL A 107 13.55 3.39 9.19
N ILE A 108 13.72 2.67 10.30
CA ILE A 108 12.67 2.55 11.32
C ILE A 108 12.75 3.76 12.26
N ALA A 109 12.08 4.85 11.89
CA ALA A 109 12.06 6.11 12.63
C ALA A 109 10.94 6.14 13.69
N TYR A 110 10.95 5.20 14.65
CA TYR A 110 9.89 5.08 15.65
C TYR A 110 9.82 6.30 16.60
N ALA A 111 10.98 6.83 17.01
CA ALA A 111 11.07 8.01 17.87
C ALA A 111 11.21 9.30 17.06
N ASN A 112 10.68 10.42 17.58
CA ASN A 112 10.78 11.74 16.95
C ASN A 112 12.24 12.17 16.72
N ALA A 113 13.14 11.84 17.63
CA ALA A 113 14.57 12.12 17.47
C ALA A 113 15.17 11.41 16.25
N VAL A 114 14.72 10.20 15.91
CA VAL A 114 15.17 9.47 14.72
C VAL A 114 14.58 10.08 13.45
N LYS A 115 13.31 10.48 13.49
CA LYS A 115 12.68 11.24 12.40
C LYS A 115 13.49 12.50 12.06
N GLN A 116 13.96 13.22 13.07
CA GLN A 116 14.77 14.42 12.88
C GLN A 116 16.19 14.10 12.40
N SER A 117 16.95 13.28 13.13
CA SER A 117 18.36 13.09 12.85
C SER A 117 18.61 12.30 11.56
N ILE A 118 17.82 11.26 11.30
CA ILE A 118 18.03 10.35 10.17
C ILE A 118 17.19 10.74 8.95
N LEU A 119 15.98 11.27 9.13
CA LEU A 119 15.11 11.63 8.00
C LEU A 119 15.00 13.14 7.76
N GLY A 120 15.61 13.98 8.60
CA GLY A 120 15.56 15.44 8.40
C GLY A 120 14.17 16.04 8.64
N VAL A 121 13.27 15.34 9.36
CA VAL A 121 11.96 15.90 9.70
C VAL A 121 12.16 17.12 10.60
N GLU A 122 11.52 18.22 10.23
CA GLU A 122 11.64 19.50 10.93
C GLU A 122 11.04 19.43 12.33
N LEU A 123 11.78 19.98 13.31
CA LEU A 123 11.32 20.09 14.69
C LEU A 123 9.99 20.88 14.78
N GLY A 124 9.87 21.95 13.99
CA GLY A 124 8.66 22.78 13.92
C GLY A 124 7.44 22.01 13.46
N ALA A 125 7.58 21.14 12.45
CA ALA A 125 6.47 20.34 11.93
C ALA A 125 5.91 19.36 12.98
N ILE A 126 6.78 18.73 13.76
CA ILE A 126 6.37 17.84 14.85
C ILE A 126 5.72 18.64 15.99
N ALA A 127 6.25 19.83 16.33
CA ALA A 127 5.70 20.66 17.39
C ALA A 127 4.32 21.24 17.04
N GLU A 128 4.12 21.67 15.79
CA GLU A 128 2.90 22.31 15.33
C GLU A 128 1.79 21.29 14.99
N TYR A 129 2.13 20.25 14.21
CA TYR A 129 1.14 19.32 13.66
C TYR A 129 1.12 17.95 14.36
N GLY A 130 2.13 17.66 15.18
CA GLY A 130 2.36 16.34 15.76
C GLY A 130 3.02 15.36 14.78
N ALA A 131 3.59 14.28 15.33
CA ALA A 131 4.28 13.25 14.54
C ALA A 131 3.37 12.50 13.55
N VAL A 132 2.06 12.47 13.80
CA VAL A 132 1.05 11.86 12.91
C VAL A 132 0.34 12.97 12.15
N SER A 133 0.95 13.42 11.07
CA SER A 133 0.50 14.55 10.23
C SER A 133 0.98 14.39 8.80
N GLU A 134 0.37 15.15 7.89
CA GLU A 134 0.74 15.22 6.48
C GLU A 134 2.20 15.67 6.31
N ALA A 135 2.56 16.79 6.95
CA ALA A 135 3.89 17.38 6.86
C ALA A 135 5.00 16.39 7.28
N VAL A 136 4.80 15.66 8.39
CA VAL A 136 5.77 14.68 8.86
C VAL A 136 5.84 13.48 7.91
N ALA A 137 4.72 13.00 7.36
CA ALA A 137 4.73 11.89 6.42
C ALA A 137 5.46 12.23 5.11
N VAL A 138 5.25 13.44 4.57
CA VAL A 138 5.96 13.96 3.39
C VAL A 138 7.46 14.04 3.67
N GLN A 139 7.86 14.73 4.73
CA GLN A 139 9.27 14.88 5.09
C GLN A 139 9.96 13.54 5.39
N MET A 140 9.26 12.56 5.96
CA MET A 140 9.80 11.22 6.15
C MET A 140 10.04 10.50 4.81
N ALA A 141 9.16 10.67 3.82
CA ALA A 141 9.29 10.06 2.50
C ALA A 141 10.43 10.70 1.70
N GLU A 142 10.50 12.03 1.66
CA GLU A 142 11.61 12.79 1.06
C GLU A 142 12.93 12.43 1.75
N GLY A 143 12.93 12.45 3.08
CA GLY A 143 14.10 12.13 3.89
C GLY A 143 14.66 10.76 3.61
N VAL A 144 13.83 9.71 3.52
CA VAL A 144 14.36 8.36 3.24
C VAL A 144 14.84 8.23 1.80
N ARG A 145 14.15 8.88 0.86
CA ARG A 145 14.54 8.93 -0.55
C ARG A 145 15.94 9.50 -0.70
N ASP A 146 16.16 10.67 -0.13
CA ASP A 146 17.43 11.39 -0.26
C ASP A 146 18.58 10.72 0.49
N ARG A 147 18.30 10.10 1.64
CA ARG A 147 19.34 9.49 2.50
C ARG A 147 19.83 8.15 1.99
N LEU A 148 18.98 7.42 1.27
CA LEU A 148 19.32 6.14 0.66
C LEU A 148 19.55 6.25 -0.85
N ASP A 149 19.51 7.47 -1.40
CA ASP A 149 19.75 7.77 -2.81
C ASP A 149 18.93 6.87 -3.74
N VAL A 150 17.61 6.87 -3.53
CA VAL A 150 16.65 6.08 -4.29
C VAL A 150 15.69 6.95 -5.09
N ASP A 151 15.04 6.36 -6.08
CA ASP A 151 14.06 7.06 -6.91
C ASP A 151 12.77 7.38 -6.14
N VAL A 152 12.35 6.45 -5.27
CA VAL A 152 11.07 6.50 -4.55
C VAL A 152 11.26 6.34 -3.04
N GLY A 153 10.74 7.29 -2.27
CA GLY A 153 10.57 7.18 -0.83
C GLY A 153 9.13 6.91 -0.45
N VAL A 154 8.89 5.94 0.43
CA VAL A 154 7.58 5.70 1.06
C VAL A 154 7.66 5.82 2.57
N ALA A 155 6.68 6.45 3.21
CA ALA A 155 6.70 6.65 4.65
C ALA A 155 5.37 6.29 5.33
N THR A 156 5.45 5.85 6.59
CA THR A 156 4.27 5.70 7.45
C THR A 156 4.47 6.35 8.82
N THR A 157 3.50 7.18 9.21
CA THR A 157 3.36 7.66 10.58
C THR A 157 1.89 7.61 10.99
N GLY A 158 1.60 6.95 12.12
CA GLY A 158 0.23 6.61 12.47
C GLY A 158 0.08 6.10 13.89
N ILE A 159 -1.18 5.90 14.30
CA ILE A 159 -1.59 5.49 15.63
C ILE A 159 -2.15 4.08 15.51
N ALA A 160 -1.29 3.06 15.61
CA ALA A 160 -1.75 1.68 15.51
C ALA A 160 -2.69 1.27 16.66
N GLY A 161 -2.58 1.91 17.84
CA GLY A 161 -3.36 1.59 19.03
C GLY A 161 -2.66 0.62 19.99
N PRO A 162 -3.35 0.19 21.07
CA PRO A 162 -4.74 0.54 21.42
C PRO A 162 -4.88 1.94 22.04
N THR A 163 -3.77 2.62 22.36
CA THR A 163 -3.77 3.97 22.94
C THR A 163 -3.12 4.99 22.00
N GLY A 164 -3.14 6.26 22.39
CA GLY A 164 -2.49 7.35 21.67
C GLY A 164 -3.37 8.06 20.63
N GLY A 165 -4.62 7.62 20.48
CA GLY A 165 -5.63 8.32 19.69
C GLY A 165 -6.18 9.57 20.38
N THR A 166 -6.64 10.53 19.58
CA THR A 166 -7.46 11.68 20.02
C THR A 166 -8.79 11.69 19.25
N PRO A 167 -9.78 12.50 19.63
CA PRO A 167 -11.00 12.64 18.83
C PRO A 167 -10.73 13.04 17.36
N GLU A 168 -9.70 13.84 17.10
CA GLU A 168 -9.33 14.31 15.76
C GLU A 168 -8.50 13.26 15.00
N LYS A 169 -7.69 12.48 15.72
CA LYS A 169 -6.79 11.45 15.19
C LYS A 169 -6.97 10.16 16.00
N PRO A 170 -8.09 9.44 15.81
CA PRO A 170 -8.36 8.24 16.60
C PRO A 170 -7.37 7.12 16.26
N VAL A 171 -7.38 6.07 17.08
CA VAL A 171 -6.64 4.83 16.79
C VAL A 171 -7.04 4.33 15.40
N GLY A 172 -6.06 3.87 14.62
CA GLY A 172 -6.23 3.50 13.21
C GLY A 172 -5.97 4.65 12.23
N THR A 173 -5.75 5.89 12.69
CA THR A 173 -5.30 6.98 11.81
C THR A 173 -3.85 6.74 11.38
N VAL A 174 -3.59 6.84 10.07
CA VAL A 174 -2.25 6.83 9.49
C VAL A 174 -2.13 7.88 8.40
N TRP A 175 -0.95 8.50 8.30
CA TRP A 175 -0.50 9.25 7.14
C TRP A 175 0.55 8.44 6.38
N LEU A 176 0.32 8.30 5.08
CA LEU A 176 1.14 7.55 4.14
C LEU A 176 1.83 8.57 3.24
N GLY A 177 3.15 8.70 3.35
CA GLY A 177 3.96 9.60 2.54
C GLY A 177 4.50 8.89 1.31
N TYR A 178 4.60 9.64 0.22
CA TYR A 178 5.26 9.25 -1.03
C TYR A 178 6.11 10.43 -1.51
N ALA A 179 7.31 10.14 -2.01
CA ALA A 179 8.17 11.10 -2.68
C ALA A 179 8.89 10.44 -3.85
N ASP A 180 8.95 11.13 -4.99
CA ASP A 180 9.84 10.83 -6.11
C ASP A 180 10.49 12.12 -6.64
N GLU A 181 11.15 12.06 -7.80
CA GLU A 181 11.78 13.25 -8.40
C GLU A 181 10.78 14.36 -8.82
N MET A 182 9.52 14.01 -9.05
CA MET A 182 8.52 14.93 -9.60
C MET A 182 7.64 15.53 -8.50
N ARG A 183 7.33 14.74 -7.47
CA ARG A 183 6.34 15.12 -6.46
C ARG A 183 6.54 14.42 -5.13
N SER A 184 6.13 15.13 -4.08
CA SER A 184 5.93 14.58 -2.74
C SER A 184 4.50 14.83 -2.30
N ARG A 185 3.86 13.82 -1.72
CA ARG A 185 2.51 13.95 -1.16
C ARG A 185 2.27 12.95 -0.05
N ALA A 186 1.25 13.21 0.77
CA ALA A 186 0.76 12.23 1.72
C ALA A 186 -0.75 12.06 1.66
N VAL A 187 -1.21 10.89 2.07
CA VAL A 187 -2.65 10.56 2.14
C VAL A 187 -2.97 10.09 3.55
N ARG A 188 -4.02 10.66 4.14
CA ARG A 188 -4.57 10.18 5.41
C ARG A 188 -5.51 9.02 5.16
N GLN A 189 -5.39 7.97 5.96
CA GLN A 189 -6.38 6.90 6.07
C GLN A 189 -6.77 6.65 7.52
N GLN A 190 -7.95 6.05 7.70
CA GLN A 190 -8.49 5.66 8.99
C GLN A 190 -8.95 4.21 8.89
N PHE A 191 -8.40 3.36 9.76
CA PHE A 191 -8.71 1.94 9.82
C PHE A 191 -9.44 1.60 11.13
N VAL A 192 -9.09 0.46 11.72
CA VAL A 192 -9.82 -0.16 12.83
C VAL A 192 -9.15 0.15 14.18
N GLU A 193 -9.74 -0.34 15.26
CA GLU A 193 -9.17 -0.24 16.61
C GLU A 193 -8.41 -1.50 17.03
N ASP A 194 -7.55 -2.02 16.14
CA ASP A 194 -6.71 -3.20 16.42
C ASP A 194 -5.26 -2.92 16.00
N ARG A 195 -4.33 -3.04 16.96
CA ARG A 195 -2.92 -2.72 16.74
C ARG A 195 -2.28 -3.57 15.66
N SER A 196 -2.44 -4.88 15.72
CA SER A 196 -1.78 -5.80 14.80
C SER A 196 -2.37 -5.66 13.41
N LEU A 197 -3.70 -5.57 13.31
CA LEU A 197 -4.39 -5.41 12.05
C LEU A 197 -4.07 -4.06 11.39
N ASN A 198 -3.98 -2.98 12.17
CA ASN A 198 -3.59 -1.67 11.67
C ASN A 198 -2.18 -1.67 11.10
N LYS A 199 -1.20 -2.33 11.74
CA LYS A 199 0.16 -2.40 11.18
C LYS A 199 0.17 -3.01 9.78
N GLU A 200 -0.55 -4.12 9.59
CA GLU A 200 -0.70 -4.79 8.29
C GLU A 200 -1.41 -3.91 7.27
N LEU A 201 -2.53 -3.29 7.65
CA LEU A 201 -3.30 -2.39 6.78
C LEU A 201 -2.51 -1.14 6.38
N PHE A 202 -1.73 -0.56 7.30
CA PHE A 202 -0.88 0.60 7.02
C PHE A 202 0.22 0.23 6.01
N ALA A 203 0.83 -0.95 6.17
CA ALA A 203 1.83 -1.44 5.22
C ALA A 203 1.21 -1.68 3.84
N SER A 204 0.04 -2.35 3.76
CA SER A 204 -0.66 -2.56 2.49
C SER A 204 -1.00 -1.26 1.79
N ALA A 205 -1.52 -0.29 2.55
CA ALA A 205 -1.92 1.00 2.01
C ALA A 205 -0.71 1.82 1.52
N ALA A 206 0.43 1.72 2.21
CA ALA A 206 1.67 2.35 1.76
C ALA A 206 2.16 1.75 0.43
N LEU A 207 2.16 0.43 0.29
CA LEU A 207 2.56 -0.24 -0.96
C LEU A 207 1.58 0.06 -2.12
N ASP A 208 0.27 0.06 -1.87
CA ASP A 208 -0.71 0.42 -2.90
C ASP A 208 -0.66 1.91 -3.26
N LEU A 209 -0.30 2.79 -2.32
CA LEU A 209 -0.02 4.20 -2.62
C LEU A 209 1.11 4.29 -3.65
N VAL A 210 2.27 3.68 -3.38
CA VAL A 210 3.42 3.69 -4.31
C VAL A 210 3.01 3.15 -5.68
N ARG A 211 2.38 1.98 -5.73
CA ARG A 211 1.93 1.35 -6.99
C ARG A 211 1.09 2.32 -7.83
N ARG A 212 0.15 3.04 -7.22
CA ARG A 212 -0.72 4.00 -7.92
C ARG A 212 0.02 5.26 -8.34
N GLU A 213 0.97 5.72 -7.54
CA GLU A 213 1.76 6.89 -7.90
C GLU A 213 2.67 6.63 -9.10
N LEU A 214 3.28 5.43 -9.17
CA LEU A 214 4.07 5.00 -10.32
C LEU A 214 3.22 4.90 -11.60
N VAL A 215 2.03 4.29 -11.53
CA VAL A 215 1.12 4.24 -12.71
C VAL A 215 0.74 5.64 -13.21
N ARG A 216 0.49 6.59 -12.30
CA ARG A 216 0.15 7.98 -12.65
C ARG A 216 1.34 8.82 -13.13
N ARG A 217 2.56 8.33 -12.98
CA ARG A 217 3.75 9.03 -13.49
C ARG A 217 3.88 8.85 -15.01
N ASP A 218 3.38 7.73 -15.52
CA ASP A 218 3.42 7.40 -16.94
C ASP A 218 2.19 7.89 -17.73
N GLU A 219 1.20 8.49 -17.05
CA GLU A 219 0.00 9.14 -17.62
C GLU A 219 0.25 10.63 -17.92
#